data_AF-C1G5J9-F1
#
_entry.id   AF-C1G5J9-F1
#
_cell.length_a   1.000
_cell.length_b   1.000
_cell.length_c   1.000
_cell.angle_alpha   90.00
_cell.angle_beta   90.00
_cell.angle_gamma   90.00
#
_symmetry.space_group_name_H-M   'P 1'
#
loop_
_entity.id
_entity.type
_entity.pdbx_description
1 polymer ?
#
loop_
_entity_poly.entity_id
_entity_poly.type
_entity_poly.pdbx_seq_one_letter_code
_entity_poly.pdbx_strand_id
1 'polypeptide(L)'
;MLISRRAAAPIRGLLRHQQPRRLGSSTTHGEQHAAEPVNENFGRGFYMFIASVPIGLALYKYSTSDPHSKPWMTRLIEKWFPEESLWESKNALHTAAIEQAAFDRHLFQSQSGSLNLELSFPEVFNTGSPMNVPAGNGSADLTAVVAHYNAKNKKTEQDRVARMKDGKVVSIYDDNRYF
;
A
#
# COMPACT_ATOMS: atom_id res chain seq x y z
N MET A 1 20.79 9.43 18.18
CA MET A 1 20.05 8.98 19.38
C MET A 1 18.58 8.89 19.01
N LEU A 2 18.00 7.68 18.96
CA LEU A 2 16.59 7.48 18.63
C LEU A 2 15.85 6.96 19.87
N ILE A 3 14.85 7.72 20.31
CA ILE A 3 14.01 7.41 21.48
C ILE A 3 12.93 6.44 21.03
N SER A 4 13.02 5.19 21.46
CA SER A 4 11.99 4.17 21.25
C SER A 4 10.86 4.37 22.27
N ARG A 5 9.73 4.95 21.86
CA ARG A 5 8.51 4.97 22.70
C ARG A 5 7.83 3.60 22.63
N ARG A 6 8.13 2.72 23.58
CA ARG A 6 7.31 1.53 23.86
C ARG A 6 6.09 1.94 24.67
N ALA A 7 4.93 2.05 24.03
CA ALA A 7 3.65 2.18 24.70
C ALA A 7 3.23 0.80 25.24
N ALA A 8 3.55 0.51 26.51
CA ALA A 8 2.97 -0.61 27.23
C ALA A 8 1.68 -0.12 27.91
N ALA A 9 0.53 -0.54 27.38
CA ALA A 9 -0.76 -0.28 28.03
C ALA A 9 -0.82 -1.02 29.38
N PRO A 10 -1.25 -0.37 30.48
CA PRO A 10 -1.29 -1.01 31.79
C PRO A 10 -2.46 -2.02 31.86
N ILE A 11 -2.14 -3.30 31.85
CA ILE A 11 -3.07 -4.45 32.06
C ILE A 11 -3.77 -4.40 33.44
N ARG A 12 -3.35 -3.48 34.33
CA ARG A 12 -3.88 -3.33 35.70
C ARG A 12 -5.35 -2.89 35.78
N GLY A 13 -5.95 -2.41 34.69
CA GLY A 13 -7.36 -2.00 34.66
C GLY A 13 -8.38 -3.14 34.59
N LEU A 14 -8.00 -4.31 34.07
CA LEU A 14 -8.95 -5.40 33.77
C LEU A 14 -9.25 -6.34 34.96
N LEU A 15 -8.51 -6.22 36.07
CA LEU A 15 -8.70 -7.05 37.26
C LEU A 15 -9.58 -6.40 38.34
N ARG A 16 -10.03 -5.16 38.15
CA ARG A 16 -10.74 -4.39 39.20
C ARG A 16 -12.26 -4.57 39.21
N HIS A 17 -12.80 -5.44 38.36
CA HIS A 17 -14.25 -5.70 38.24
C HIS A 17 -14.64 -7.16 38.46
N GLN A 18 -13.83 -7.94 39.18
CA GLN A 18 -14.32 -9.17 39.78
C GLN A 18 -14.94 -8.84 41.14
N GLN A 19 -16.28 -8.74 41.17
CA GLN A 19 -17.02 -8.83 42.42
C GLN A 19 -16.64 -10.15 43.12
N PRO A 20 -16.28 -10.15 44.41
CA PRO A 20 -16.13 -11.39 45.14
C PRO A 20 -17.51 -12.05 45.20
N ARG A 21 -17.69 -13.17 44.46
CA ARG A 21 -18.80 -14.08 44.70
C ARG A 21 -18.67 -14.60 46.12
N ARG A 22 -19.36 -13.95 47.05
CA ARG A 22 -19.66 -14.55 48.35
C ARG A 22 -20.59 -15.72 48.05
N LEU A 23 -20.08 -16.94 48.20
CA LEU A 23 -20.89 -18.12 48.45
C LEU A 23 -21.59 -17.88 49.78
N GLY A 24 -22.71 -17.17 49.73
CA GLY A 24 -23.60 -16.98 50.87
C GLY A 24 -24.31 -18.29 51.13
N SER A 25 -23.77 -19.08 52.04
CA SER A 25 -24.53 -20.08 52.77
C SER A 25 -25.62 -19.36 53.56
N SER A 26 -26.85 -19.41 53.07
CA SER A 26 -28.03 -18.97 53.82
C SER A 26 -28.29 -19.94 54.97
N THR A 27 -27.65 -19.72 56.12
CA THR A 27 -28.12 -20.26 57.40
C THR A 27 -28.92 -19.16 58.10
N THR A 28 -30.15 -18.97 57.63
CA THR A 28 -31.18 -18.22 58.35
C THR A 28 -31.83 -19.17 59.35
N HIS A 29 -31.68 -18.85 60.64
CA HIS A 29 -32.34 -19.53 61.75
C HIS A 29 -33.87 -19.49 61.57
N GLY A 30 -34.50 -20.67 61.52
CA GLY A 30 -35.96 -20.84 61.55
C GLY A 30 -36.31 -22.33 61.49
N GLU A 31 -37.06 -22.80 62.48
CA GLU A 31 -37.81 -24.07 62.58
C GLU A 31 -37.39 -25.30 61.75
N GLN A 32 -36.89 -26.32 62.45
CA GLN A 32 -37.28 -27.74 62.36
C GLN A 32 -37.82 -28.28 61.01
N HIS A 33 -36.93 -28.55 60.04
CA HIS A 33 -37.14 -29.67 59.10
C HIS A 33 -35.80 -30.39 58.89
N ALA A 34 -35.73 -31.64 59.32
CA ALA A 34 -34.63 -32.54 59.00
C ALA A 34 -34.60 -32.72 57.49
N ALA A 35 -33.63 -32.08 56.82
CA ALA A 35 -33.34 -32.35 55.42
C ALA A 35 -32.85 -33.80 55.33
N GLU A 36 -33.67 -34.65 54.72
CA GLU A 36 -33.33 -36.00 54.29
C GLU A 36 -31.99 -35.95 53.52
N PRO A 37 -31.07 -36.92 53.68
CA PRO A 37 -29.80 -36.92 52.96
C PRO A 37 -30.08 -37.02 51.46
N VAL A 38 -30.14 -35.87 50.78
CA VAL A 38 -30.34 -35.82 49.35
C VAL A 38 -29.05 -36.34 48.72
N ASN A 39 -29.14 -37.53 48.13
CA ASN A 39 -28.09 -38.14 47.33
C ASN A 39 -27.71 -37.14 46.22
N GLU A 40 -26.59 -36.44 46.40
CA GLU A 40 -26.04 -35.53 45.39
C GLU A 40 -25.50 -36.37 44.22
N ASN A 41 -26.37 -36.68 43.26
CA ASN A 41 -25.94 -37.31 42.02
C ASN A 41 -25.00 -36.34 41.28
N PHE A 42 -23.93 -36.89 40.72
CA PHE A 42 -23.00 -36.12 39.90
C PHE A 42 -23.77 -35.36 38.81
N GLY A 43 -23.45 -34.08 38.64
CA GLY A 43 -24.13 -33.24 37.65
C GLY A 43 -24.03 -33.83 36.24
N ARG A 44 -24.98 -33.51 35.37
CA ARG A 44 -25.05 -34.03 33.99
C ARG A 44 -23.72 -33.93 33.21
N GLY A 45 -22.92 -32.89 33.48
CA GLY A 45 -21.60 -32.71 32.88
C GLY A 45 -20.60 -33.83 33.20
N PHE A 46 -20.68 -34.45 34.38
CA PHE A 46 -19.82 -35.57 34.77
C PHE A 46 -20.07 -36.82 33.91
N TYR A 47 -21.35 -37.15 33.70
CA TYR A 47 -21.71 -38.27 32.83
C TYR A 47 -21.37 -37.99 31.36
N MET A 48 -21.51 -36.74 30.90
CA MET A 48 -21.05 -36.33 29.56
C MET A 48 -19.53 -36.47 29.41
N PHE A 49 -18.75 -36.12 30.44
CA PHE A 49 -17.30 -36.30 30.45
C PHE A 49 -16.92 -37.79 30.40
N ILE A 50 -17.53 -38.63 31.24
CA ILE A 50 -17.28 -40.08 31.19
C ILE A 50 -17.66 -40.66 29.84
N ALA A 51 -18.79 -40.24 29.26
CA ALA A 51 -19.23 -40.69 27.94
C ALA A 51 -18.28 -40.22 26.81
N SER A 52 -17.62 -39.08 26.97
CA SER A 52 -16.68 -38.56 25.97
C SER A 52 -15.43 -39.42 25.80
N VAL A 53 -14.99 -40.12 26.86
CA VAL A 53 -13.81 -40.98 26.84
C VAL A 53 -13.94 -42.15 25.86
N PRO A 54 -14.96 -43.04 25.95
CA PRO A 54 -15.13 -44.13 24.99
C PRO A 54 -15.47 -43.63 23.59
N ILE A 55 -16.22 -42.53 23.46
CA ILE A 55 -16.52 -41.91 22.16
C ILE A 55 -15.22 -41.44 21.48
N GLY A 56 -14.35 -40.76 22.22
CA GLY A 56 -13.04 -40.31 21.71
C GLY A 56 -12.15 -41.50 21.31
N LEU A 57 -12.18 -42.59 22.08
CA LEU A 57 -11.41 -43.79 21.79
C LEU A 57 -11.92 -44.51 20.53
N ALA A 58 -13.25 -44.61 20.37
CA ALA A 58 -13.88 -45.15 19.17
C ALA A 58 -13.54 -44.30 17.92
N LEU A 59 -13.64 -42.98 18.02
CA LEU A 59 -13.24 -42.04 16.96
C LEU A 59 -11.76 -42.17 16.61
N TYR A 60 -10.89 -42.32 17.61
CA TYR A 60 -9.45 -42.51 17.39
C TYR A 60 -9.17 -43.82 16.64
N LYS A 61 -9.79 -44.93 17.05
CA LYS A 61 -9.63 -46.23 16.39
C LYS A 61 -10.17 -46.21 14.96
N TYR A 62 -11.35 -45.64 14.74
CA TYR A 62 -11.89 -45.45 13.39
C TYR A 62 -10.96 -44.61 12.51
N SER A 63 -10.42 -43.52 13.08
CA SER A 63 -9.49 -42.63 12.37
C SER A 63 -8.14 -43.25 12.05
N THR A 64 -7.71 -44.28 12.78
CA THR A 64 -6.39 -44.93 12.63
C THR A 64 -6.49 -46.33 12.01
N SER A 65 -7.68 -46.72 11.53
CA SER A 65 -7.96 -48.07 11.01
C SER A 65 -7.27 -48.36 9.67
N ASP A 66 -6.86 -47.33 8.93
CA ASP A 66 -6.23 -47.47 7.63
C ASP A 66 -4.72 -47.13 7.74
N PRO A 67 -3.82 -48.12 7.58
CA PRO A 67 -2.37 -47.90 7.66
C PRO A 67 -1.81 -46.98 6.57
N HIS A 68 -2.52 -46.82 5.45
CA HIS A 68 -2.05 -46.08 4.29
C HIS A 68 -2.61 -44.67 4.18
N SER A 69 -3.59 -44.29 5.03
CA SER A 69 -4.16 -42.94 5.02
C SER A 69 -3.98 -42.21 6.34
N LYS A 70 -3.68 -40.91 6.25
CA LYS A 70 -3.56 -40.05 7.43
C LYS A 70 -4.92 -39.97 8.17
N PRO A 71 -4.92 -39.89 9.51
CA PRO A 71 -6.11 -39.64 10.30
C PRO A 71 -6.95 -38.48 9.76
N TRP A 72 -8.29 -38.57 9.83
CA TRP A 72 -9.19 -37.54 9.29
C TRP A 72 -8.95 -36.16 9.93
N MET A 73 -8.63 -36.16 11.24
CA MET A 73 -8.28 -34.95 11.98
C MET A 73 -6.99 -34.31 11.45
N THR A 74 -5.95 -35.11 11.19
CA THR A 74 -4.68 -34.62 10.63
C THR A 74 -4.89 -34.02 9.24
N ARG A 75 -5.72 -34.64 8.40
CA ARG A 75 -6.07 -34.09 7.07
C ARG A 75 -6.81 -32.76 7.15
N LEU A 76 -7.70 -32.59 8.13
CA LEU A 76 -8.39 -31.31 8.37
C LEU A 76 -7.41 -30.23 8.84
N ILE A 77 -6.49 -30.58 9.74
CA ILE A 77 -5.45 -29.67 10.21
C ILE A 77 -4.57 -29.24 9.02
N GLU A 78 -4.04 -30.19 8.25
CA GLU A 78 -3.21 -29.89 7.06
C GLU A 78 -3.95 -29.05 6.01
N LYS A 79 -5.28 -29.20 5.88
CA LYS A 79 -6.09 -28.38 4.97
C LYS A 79 -6.17 -26.91 5.37
N TRP A 80 -6.21 -26.62 6.68
CA TRP A 80 -6.43 -25.28 7.20
C TRP A 80 -5.16 -24.59 7.70
N PHE A 81 -4.16 -25.36 8.09
CA PHE A 81 -2.88 -24.84 8.57
C PHE A 81 -1.84 -24.99 7.45
N PRO A 82 -1.15 -23.90 7.08
CA PRO A 82 -0.08 -23.96 6.08
C PRO A 82 1.01 -24.92 6.51
N GLU A 83 1.65 -25.59 5.55
CA GLU A 83 2.80 -26.42 5.84
C GLU A 83 3.95 -25.63 6.49
N GLU A 84 4.69 -26.28 7.37
CA GLU A 84 5.86 -25.72 8.06
C GLU A 84 6.92 -25.26 7.05
N SER A 85 7.08 -25.98 5.93
CA SER A 85 7.97 -25.63 4.81
C SER A 85 7.69 -24.24 4.23
N LEU A 86 6.42 -23.82 4.16
CA LEU A 86 6.07 -22.49 3.68
C LEU A 86 6.51 -21.42 4.68
N TRP A 87 6.36 -21.67 5.98
CA TRP A 87 6.84 -20.74 7.01
C TRP A 87 8.36 -20.62 7.01
N GLU A 88 9.07 -21.74 6.87
CA GLU A 88 10.53 -21.76 6.71
C GLU A 88 10.97 -20.94 5.49
N SER A 89 10.35 -21.15 4.34
CA SER A 89 10.68 -20.40 3.12
C SER A 89 10.47 -18.89 3.26
N LYS A 90 9.38 -18.47 3.92
CA LYS A 90 9.07 -17.06 4.18
C LYS A 90 10.04 -16.46 5.18
N ASN A 91 10.41 -17.19 6.22
CA ASN A 91 11.39 -16.77 7.20
C ASN A 91 12.79 -16.63 6.59
N ALA A 92 13.16 -17.55 5.69
CA ALA A 92 14.41 -17.48 4.94
C ALA A 92 14.46 -16.23 4.04
N LEU A 93 13.39 -15.97 3.28
CA LEU A 93 13.30 -14.78 2.43
C LEU A 93 13.39 -13.49 3.26
N HIS A 94 12.64 -13.42 4.37
CA HIS A 94 12.65 -12.25 5.25
C HIS A 94 14.04 -12.01 5.87
N THR A 95 14.72 -13.08 6.29
CA THR A 95 16.09 -13.00 6.81
C THR A 95 17.05 -12.49 5.74
N ALA A 96 17.00 -13.04 4.54
CA ALA A 96 17.84 -12.60 3.41
C ALA A 96 17.61 -11.12 3.06
N ALA A 97 16.36 -10.66 3.06
CA ALA A 97 16.03 -9.26 2.82
C ALA A 97 16.59 -8.33 3.91
N ILE A 98 16.54 -8.74 5.17
CA ILE A 98 17.14 -7.98 6.29
C ILE A 98 18.66 -7.94 6.17
N GLU A 99 19.29 -9.06 5.84
CA GLU A 99 20.74 -9.15 5.66
C GLU A 99 21.21 -8.23 4.52
N GLN A 100 20.49 -8.23 3.40
CA GLN A 100 20.77 -7.34 2.29
C GLN A 100 20.58 -5.87 2.68
N ALA A 101 19.49 -5.53 3.37
CA ALA A 101 19.26 -4.16 3.85
C ALA A 101 20.32 -3.69 4.85
N ALA A 102 20.82 -4.60 5.70
CA ALA A 102 21.91 -4.31 6.63
C ALA A 102 23.24 -4.10 5.88
N PHE A 103 23.51 -4.92 4.86
CA PHE A 103 24.67 -4.77 3.99
C PHE A 103 24.65 -3.43 3.26
N ASP A 104 23.53 -3.07 2.62
CA ASP A 104 23.36 -1.79 1.92
C ASP A 104 23.52 -0.61 2.88
N ARG A 105 22.97 -0.71 4.09
CA ARG A 105 23.14 0.31 5.12
C ARG A 105 24.61 0.51 5.50
N HIS A 106 25.39 -0.57 5.57
CA HIS A 106 26.83 -0.49 5.82
C HIS A 106 27.57 0.13 4.63
N LEU A 107 27.23 -0.26 3.39
CA LEU A 107 27.81 0.29 2.17
C LEU A 107 27.58 1.81 2.07
N PHE A 108 26.36 2.26 2.37
CA PHE A 108 25.93 3.65 2.22
C PHE A 108 26.00 4.46 3.51
N GLN A 109 26.66 3.96 4.56
CA GLN A 109 26.71 4.65 5.85
C GLN A 109 27.37 6.04 5.77
N SER A 110 28.33 6.22 4.87
CA SER A 110 29.03 7.49 4.63
C SER A 110 28.46 8.30 3.48
N GLN A 111 27.47 7.77 2.73
CA GLN A 111 26.87 8.50 1.63
C GLN A 111 25.93 9.57 2.16
N SER A 112 26.14 10.83 1.74
CA SER A 112 25.16 11.88 1.98
C SER A 112 23.86 11.53 1.28
N GLY A 113 22.73 11.77 1.95
CA GLY A 113 21.40 11.51 1.38
C GLY A 113 21.24 12.17 0.01
N SER A 114 20.40 11.59 -0.85
CA SER A 114 20.16 12.15 -2.18
C SER A 114 19.70 13.60 -2.05
N LEU A 115 20.44 14.53 -2.67
CA LEU A 115 20.05 15.95 -2.77
C LEU A 115 18.89 16.19 -3.75
N ASN A 116 18.21 15.12 -4.17
CA ASN A 116 17.07 15.18 -5.07
C ASN A 116 15.89 15.79 -4.32
N LEU A 117 15.66 17.08 -4.55
CA LEU A 117 14.48 17.77 -4.08
C LEU A 117 13.37 17.56 -5.11
N GLU A 118 12.29 16.87 -4.72
CA GLU A 118 11.14 16.74 -5.58
C GLU A 118 10.43 18.09 -5.68
N LEU A 119 10.47 18.71 -6.87
CA LEU A 119 9.83 19.99 -7.13
C LEU A 119 8.45 19.74 -7.74
N SER A 120 7.40 20.30 -7.15
CA SER A 120 6.04 20.19 -7.69
C SER A 120 5.86 20.89 -9.05
N PHE A 121 6.76 21.82 -9.40
CA PHE A 121 6.70 22.55 -10.66
C PHE A 121 8.10 22.78 -11.24
N PRO A 122 8.69 21.76 -11.92
CA PRO A 122 10.03 21.87 -12.50
C PRO A 122 10.09 22.86 -13.68
N GLU A 123 8.95 23.13 -14.32
CA GLU A 123 8.85 24.05 -15.45
C GLU A 123 9.18 25.51 -15.08
N VAL A 124 9.23 25.87 -13.79
CA VAL A 124 9.61 27.22 -13.35
C VAL A 124 11.00 27.63 -13.85
N PHE A 125 11.93 26.67 -14.00
CA PHE A 125 13.26 26.94 -14.51
C PHE A 125 13.27 27.36 -15.99
N ASN A 126 12.22 27.00 -16.73
CA ASN A 126 12.04 27.42 -18.12
C ASN A 126 11.30 28.76 -18.24
N THR A 127 10.64 29.23 -17.18
CA THR A 127 9.88 30.48 -17.20
C THR A 127 10.76 31.69 -16.92
N GLY A 128 10.62 32.77 -17.70
CA GLY A 128 11.29 34.05 -17.45
C GLY A 128 12.75 34.14 -17.93
N SER A 129 13.26 33.11 -18.62
CA SER A 129 14.57 33.21 -19.27
C SER A 129 14.51 34.23 -20.42
N PRO A 130 15.43 35.21 -20.48
CA PRO A 130 15.51 36.15 -21.60
C PRO A 130 15.81 35.47 -22.94
N MET A 131 16.38 34.26 -22.90
CA MET A 131 16.86 33.54 -24.09
C MET A 131 16.00 32.32 -24.44
N ASN A 132 15.33 31.68 -23.47
CA ASN A 132 14.44 30.54 -23.71
C ASN A 132 12.99 31.01 -23.83
N VAL A 133 12.70 31.72 -24.92
CA VAL A 133 11.38 32.29 -25.17
C VAL A 133 10.62 31.39 -26.15
N PRO A 134 9.44 30.86 -25.78
CA PRO A 134 8.64 30.09 -26.73
C PRO A 134 8.18 30.98 -27.88
N ALA A 135 8.13 30.43 -29.09
CA ALA A 135 7.69 31.16 -30.28
C ALA A 135 6.30 31.77 -30.05
N GLY A 136 6.20 33.10 -30.13
CA GLY A 136 4.96 33.85 -29.92
C GLY A 136 4.85 34.61 -28.60
N ASN A 137 5.70 34.32 -27.59
CA ASN A 137 5.76 35.14 -26.37
C ASN A 137 6.80 36.25 -26.50
N GLY A 138 6.35 37.50 -26.30
CA GLY A 138 7.02 38.72 -26.78
C GLY A 138 8.04 39.36 -25.84
N SER A 139 8.98 38.61 -25.26
CA SER A 139 10.03 39.22 -24.42
C SER A 139 11.30 39.68 -25.17
N ALA A 140 11.46 39.28 -26.44
CA ALA A 140 12.58 39.73 -27.29
C ALA A 140 12.16 40.91 -28.17
N ASP A 141 13.01 41.94 -28.27
CA ASP A 141 12.80 43.06 -29.20
C ASP A 141 13.04 42.60 -30.64
N LEU A 142 11.98 42.57 -31.44
CA LEU A 142 11.99 42.16 -32.85
C LEU A 142 12.02 43.34 -33.83
N THR A 143 12.10 44.59 -33.36
CA THR A 143 12.00 45.77 -34.24
C THR A 143 13.02 45.78 -35.38
N ALA A 144 14.28 45.41 -35.11
CA ALA A 144 15.30 45.34 -36.15
C ALA A 144 14.99 44.31 -37.24
N VAL A 145 14.46 43.14 -36.84
CA VAL A 145 14.06 42.07 -37.76
C VAL A 145 12.87 42.52 -38.61
N VAL A 146 11.87 43.13 -37.98
CA VAL A 146 10.70 43.70 -38.65
C VAL A 146 11.13 44.77 -39.66
N ALA A 147 12.03 45.67 -39.27
CA ALA A 147 12.53 46.72 -40.16
C ALA A 147 13.24 46.14 -41.39
N HIS A 148 14.10 45.13 -41.20
CA HIS A 148 14.80 44.45 -42.29
C HIS A 148 13.82 43.79 -43.29
N TYR A 149 12.84 43.02 -42.82
CA TYR A 149 11.88 42.35 -43.69
C TYR A 149 10.94 43.34 -44.39
N ASN A 150 10.53 44.42 -43.71
CA ASN A 150 9.76 45.49 -44.35
C ASN A 150 10.56 46.16 -45.48
N ALA A 151 11.85 46.43 -45.28
CA ALA A 151 12.70 46.98 -46.32
C ALA A 151 12.87 46.02 -47.50
N LYS A 152 13.08 44.72 -47.21
CA LYS A 152 13.18 43.66 -48.22
C LYS A 152 11.90 43.56 -49.05
N ASN A 153 10.73 43.52 -48.41
CA ASN A 153 9.44 43.44 -49.09
C ASN A 153 9.18 44.66 -49.97
N LYS A 154 9.49 45.87 -49.48
CA LYS A 154 9.39 47.10 -50.29
C LYS A 154 10.25 47.03 -51.55
N LYS A 155 11.49 46.54 -51.43
CA LYS A 155 12.40 46.39 -52.58
C LYS A 155 11.87 45.35 -53.56
N THR A 156 11.39 44.21 -53.08
CA THR A 156 10.78 43.17 -53.93
C THR A 156 9.54 43.68 -54.65
N GLU A 157 8.68 44.46 -53.99
CA GLU A 157 7.52 45.09 -54.63
C GLU A 157 7.93 46.12 -55.69
N GLN A 158 8.96 46.93 -55.43
CA GLN A 158 9.49 47.87 -56.42
C GLN A 158 10.05 47.13 -57.65
N ASP A 159 10.84 46.08 -57.43
CA ASP A 159 11.38 45.26 -58.51
C ASP A 159 10.26 44.56 -59.29
N ARG A 160 9.21 44.10 -58.61
CA ARG A 160 8.01 43.50 -59.24
C ARG A 160 7.28 44.52 -60.11
N VAL A 161 7.04 45.73 -59.59
CA VAL A 161 6.38 46.81 -60.33
C VAL A 161 7.21 47.26 -61.53
N ALA A 162 8.54 47.35 -61.40
CA ALA A 162 9.43 47.68 -62.51
C ALA A 162 9.35 46.62 -63.63
N ARG A 163 9.36 45.32 -63.28
CA ARG A 163 9.19 44.23 -64.25
C ARG A 163 7.84 44.26 -64.98
N MET A 164 6.77 44.70 -64.30
CA MET A 164 5.46 44.89 -64.92
C MET A 164 5.45 46.07 -65.90
N LYS A 165 6.16 47.17 -65.59
CA LYS A 165 6.26 48.34 -66.49
C LYS A 165 7.01 48.06 -67.79
N ASP A 166 8.02 47.20 -67.74
CA ASP A 166 8.77 46.78 -68.94
C ASP A 166 7.95 45.84 -69.87
N GLY A 167 6.71 45.50 -69.51
CA GLY A 167 5.80 44.67 -70.32
C GLY A 167 6.21 43.21 -70.47
N LYS A 168 7.33 42.80 -69.85
CA LYS A 168 7.90 41.44 -69.95
C LYS A 168 7.29 40.45 -68.96
N VAL A 169 6.54 40.91 -67.96
CA VAL A 169 5.93 40.08 -66.91
C VAL A 169 4.48 40.49 -66.68
N VAL A 170 3.55 39.58 -66.94
CA VAL A 170 2.11 39.73 -66.65
C VAL A 170 1.87 39.36 -65.19
N SER A 171 1.08 40.16 -64.46
CA SER A 171 0.73 39.83 -63.08
C SER A 171 -0.20 38.61 -63.05
N ILE A 172 -0.11 37.79 -62.00
CA ILE A 172 -0.96 36.61 -61.82
C ILE A 172 -2.46 36.99 -61.73
N TYR A 173 -2.75 38.27 -61.44
CA TYR A 173 -4.10 38.82 -61.33
C TYR A 173 -4.62 39.46 -62.62
N ASP A 174 -3.73 39.77 -63.58
CA ASP A 174 -4.09 40.32 -64.90
C ASP A 174 -4.11 39.25 -66.01
N ASP A 175 -3.63 38.04 -65.69
CA ASP A 175 -3.73 36.88 -66.57
C ASP A 175 -5.17 36.32 -66.42
N ASN A 176 -6.04 36.62 -67.40
CA ASN A 176 -7.44 36.15 -67.50
C ASN A 176 -7.59 34.61 -67.58
N ARG A 177 -6.70 33.82 -66.98
CA ARG A 177 -6.73 32.36 -66.98
C ARG A 177 -7.58 31.77 -65.86
N TYR A 178 -8.08 32.60 -64.94
CA TYR A 178 -8.90 32.19 -63.80
C TYR A 178 -10.31 32.81 -63.80
N PHE A 179 -10.72 33.41 -64.92
CA PHE A 179 -12.10 33.80 -65.22
C PHE A 179 -12.49 33.29 -66.61
#